data_AF-G5QPI4-F1
#
_entry.id   AF-G5QPI4-F1
#
_cell.length_a   1.000
_cell.length_b   1.000
_cell.length_c   1.000
_cell.angle_alpha   90.00
_cell.angle_beta   90.00
_cell.angle_gamma   90.00
#
_symmetry.space_group_name_H-M   'P 1'
#
loop_
_entity.id
_entity.type
_entity.pdbx_description
1 polymer ?
#
loop_
_entity_poly.entity_id
_entity_poly.type
_entity_poly.pdbx_seq_one_letter_code
_entity_poly.pdbx_strand_id
1 'polypeptide(L)'
;MNFALDMPLNAFIDNFAKSNNCRNESFTQDINNLVLSHLEPVKNMVYANTGIPSKNKNYEIIRELNSIGLFEFPVTNKIVSSSLGISPNTVYKHLRSLNSKD
;
A
#
# COMPACT_ATOMS: atom_id res chain seq x y z
N MET A 1 4.54 -26.38 -31.77
CA MET A 1 5.38 -26.34 -30.55
C MET A 1 6.19 -27.61 -30.47
N ASN A 2 7.52 -27.51 -30.38
CA ASN A 2 8.37 -28.63 -29.97
C ASN A 2 8.46 -28.61 -28.45
N PHE A 3 7.87 -29.61 -27.80
CA PHE A 3 8.10 -29.84 -26.38
C PHE A 3 9.42 -30.61 -26.26
N ALA A 4 10.42 -29.99 -25.64
CA ALA A 4 11.71 -30.61 -25.31
C ALA A 4 11.48 -31.68 -24.23
N LEU A 5 11.05 -32.88 -24.66
CA LEU A 5 10.88 -34.06 -23.80
C LEU A 5 12.22 -34.78 -23.51
N ASP A 6 13.30 -34.29 -24.10
CA ASP A 6 14.68 -34.72 -23.87
C ASP A 6 15.28 -34.11 -22.59
N MET A 7 14.56 -33.19 -21.93
CA MET A 7 15.06 -32.53 -20.74
C MET A 7 14.84 -33.39 -19.46
N PRO A 8 15.90 -33.63 -18.66
CA PRO A 8 15.77 -34.31 -17.38
C PRO A 8 14.81 -33.56 -16.44
N LEU A 9 13.99 -34.31 -15.70
CA LEU A 9 12.99 -33.76 -14.78
C LEU A 9 13.59 -32.76 -13.78
N ASN A 10 14.82 -33.00 -13.29
CA ASN A 10 15.49 -32.08 -12.38
C ASN A 10 15.75 -30.71 -13.01
N ALA A 11 16.20 -30.67 -14.27
CA ALA A 11 16.38 -29.42 -15.00
C ALA A 11 15.05 -28.71 -15.24
N PHE A 12 13.95 -29.46 -15.47
CA PHE A 12 12.61 -28.89 -15.63
C PHE A 12 12.12 -28.22 -14.35
N ILE A 13 12.30 -28.86 -13.20
CA ILE A 13 11.98 -28.27 -11.90
C ILE A 13 12.83 -27.03 -11.64
N ASP A 14 14.14 -27.07 -11.91
CA ASP A 14 15.02 -25.91 -11.71
C ASP A 14 14.63 -24.72 -12.59
N ASN A 15 14.26 -24.97 -13.84
CA ASN A 15 13.84 -23.92 -14.76
C ASN A 15 12.47 -23.33 -14.36
N PHE A 16 11.56 -24.18 -13.89
CA PHE A 16 10.27 -23.76 -13.35
C PHE A 16 10.42 -22.97 -12.03
N ALA A 17 11.29 -23.40 -11.13
CA ALA A 17 11.57 -22.71 -9.87
C ALA A 17 12.22 -21.34 -10.11
N LYS A 18 13.15 -21.22 -11.08
CA LYS A 18 13.73 -19.93 -11.48
C LYS A 18 12.69 -18.96 -12.03
N SER A 19 11.69 -19.43 -12.77
CA SER A 19 10.61 -18.59 -13.30
C SER A 19 9.74 -17.93 -12.21
N ASN A 20 9.71 -18.45 -10.98
CA ASN A 20 8.87 -17.91 -9.91
C ASN A 20 9.50 -16.73 -9.13
N ASN A 21 10.80 -16.48 -9.30
CA ASN A 21 11.50 -15.45 -8.52
C ASN A 21 11.25 -14.00 -9.02
N CYS A 22 10.72 -13.81 -10.22
CA CYS A 22 10.51 -12.47 -10.80
C CYS A 22 9.13 -11.84 -10.48
N ARG A 23 8.21 -12.55 -9.82
CA ARG A 23 6.81 -12.08 -9.65
C ARG A 23 6.56 -11.26 -8.38
N ASN A 24 7.41 -11.41 -7.35
CA ASN A 24 7.23 -10.72 -6.07
C ASN A 24 7.50 -9.21 -6.15
N GLU A 25 8.45 -8.78 -6.98
CA GLU A 25 8.81 -7.38 -7.14
C GLU A 25 7.66 -6.60 -7.82
N SER A 26 7.06 -7.15 -8.87
CA SER A 26 5.91 -6.54 -9.55
C SER A 26 4.70 -6.39 -8.62
N PHE A 27 4.33 -7.44 -7.88
CA PHE A 27 3.17 -7.39 -6.98
C PHE A 27 3.34 -6.35 -5.86
N THR A 28 4.54 -6.26 -5.27
CA THR A 28 4.82 -5.25 -4.24
C THR A 28 4.76 -3.83 -4.82
N GLN A 29 5.30 -3.64 -6.02
CA GLN A 29 5.24 -2.35 -6.71
C GLN A 29 3.81 -1.95 -7.05
N ASP A 30 2.96 -2.90 -7.46
CA ASP A 30 1.55 -2.65 -7.76
C ASP A 30 0.79 -2.19 -6.52
N ILE A 31 1.03 -2.78 -5.36
CA ILE A 31 0.43 -2.33 -4.09
C ILE A 31 0.91 -0.92 -3.73
N ASN A 32 2.21 -0.64 -3.86
CA ASN A 32 2.75 0.70 -3.58
C ASN A 32 2.10 1.76 -4.47
N ASN A 33 2.01 1.46 -5.78
CA ASN A 33 1.38 2.34 -6.76
C ASN A 33 -0.12 2.53 -6.46
N LEU A 34 -0.82 1.47 -6.07
CA LEU A 34 -2.22 1.52 -5.66
C LEU A 34 -2.40 2.48 -4.47
N VAL A 35 -1.63 2.31 -3.39
CA VAL A 35 -1.70 3.20 -2.21
C VAL A 35 -1.46 4.66 -2.61
N LEU A 36 -0.44 4.92 -3.43
CA LEU A 36 -0.12 6.28 -3.90
C LEU A 36 -1.24 6.88 -4.77
N SER A 37 -1.86 6.07 -5.64
CA SER A 37 -2.94 6.51 -6.53
C SER A 37 -4.18 6.99 -5.80
N HIS A 38 -4.43 6.46 -4.58
CA HIS A 38 -5.52 6.92 -3.72
C HIS A 38 -5.11 8.01 -2.74
N LEU A 39 -3.86 7.98 -2.27
CA LEU A 39 -3.34 8.94 -1.30
C LEU A 39 -3.33 10.37 -1.84
N GLU A 40 -2.81 10.58 -3.05
CA GLU A 40 -2.68 11.93 -3.63
C GLU A 40 -4.04 12.62 -3.85
N PRO A 41 -5.06 11.97 -4.43
CA PRO A 41 -6.40 12.56 -4.53
C PRO A 41 -7.02 12.92 -3.17
N VAL A 42 -6.95 12.01 -2.19
CA VAL A 42 -7.50 12.26 -0.84
C VAL A 42 -6.78 13.42 -0.18
N LYS A 43 -5.45 13.46 -0.26
CA LYS A 43 -4.64 14.57 0.24
C LYS A 43 -5.09 15.88 -0.39
N ASN A 44 -5.16 15.96 -1.71
CA ASN A 44 -5.58 17.17 -2.42
C ASN A 44 -6.99 17.63 -2.02
N MET A 45 -7.95 16.69 -1.93
CA MET A 45 -9.31 16.97 -1.48
C MET A 45 -9.34 17.54 -0.05
N VAL A 46 -8.63 16.90 0.88
CA VAL A 46 -8.60 17.34 2.28
C VAL A 46 -7.91 18.69 2.40
N TYR A 47 -6.79 18.95 1.72
CA TYR A 47 -6.10 20.23 1.76
C TYR A 47 -6.92 21.36 1.14
N ALA A 48 -7.63 21.10 0.03
CA ALA A 48 -8.52 22.07 -0.62
C ALA A 48 -9.74 22.47 0.23
N ASN A 49 -10.19 21.60 1.14
CA ASN A 49 -11.34 21.88 1.99
C ASN A 49 -10.97 22.86 3.13
N THR A 50 -11.35 24.13 3.00
CA THR A 50 -11.10 25.19 4.01
C THR A 50 -11.87 25.00 5.32
N GLY A 51 -12.89 24.15 5.35
CA GLY A 51 -13.65 23.82 6.57
C GLY A 51 -12.89 22.91 7.54
N ILE A 52 -11.82 22.25 7.09
CA ILE A 52 -10.99 21.39 7.94
C ILE A 52 -9.83 22.23 8.50
N PRO A 53 -9.68 22.36 9.83
CA PRO A 53 -8.54 23.03 10.43
C PRO A 53 -7.22 22.35 10.04
N SER A 54 -6.15 23.13 9.84
CA SER A 54 -4.83 22.60 9.43
C SER A 54 -4.31 21.49 10.36
N LYS A 55 -4.54 21.64 11.67
CA LYS A 55 -4.18 20.64 12.70
C LYS A 55 -4.91 19.29 12.55
N ASN A 56 -6.04 19.27 11.85
CA ASN A 56 -6.87 18.07 11.65
C ASN A 56 -6.68 17.43 10.28
N LYS A 57 -5.95 18.07 9.35
CA LYS A 57 -5.78 17.57 7.96
C LYS A 57 -5.21 16.15 7.94
N ASN A 58 -4.17 15.89 8.72
CA ASN A 58 -3.56 14.56 8.78
C ASN A 58 -4.52 13.51 9.32
N TYR A 59 -5.34 13.85 10.31
CA TYR A 59 -6.35 12.94 10.84
C TYR A 59 -7.42 12.63 9.80
N GLU A 60 -7.95 13.63 9.10
CA GLU A 60 -8.96 13.44 8.06
C GLU A 60 -8.41 12.62 6.89
N ILE A 61 -7.17 12.85 6.44
CA ILE A 61 -6.55 12.02 5.39
C ILE A 61 -6.49 10.55 5.84
N ILE A 62 -6.02 10.29 7.06
CA ILE A 62 -5.93 8.91 7.59
C ILE A 62 -7.33 8.30 7.71
N ARG A 63 -8.34 9.07 8.12
CA ARG A 63 -9.74 8.63 8.23
C ARG A 63 -10.32 8.21 6.88
N GLU A 64 -10.16 9.03 5.85
CA GLU A 64 -10.66 8.72 4.51
C GLU A 64 -9.94 7.48 3.91
N LEU A 65 -8.61 7.38 4.05
CA LEU A 65 -7.86 6.21 3.57
C LEU A 65 -8.23 4.92 4.34
N ASN A 66 -8.54 5.03 5.63
CA ASN A 66 -9.04 3.92 6.44
C ASN A 66 -10.44 3.48 5.99
N SER A 67 -11.33 4.43 5.68
CA SER A 67 -12.65 4.12 5.13
C SER A 67 -12.59 3.41 3.78
N ILE A 68 -11.54 3.66 2.98
CA ILE A 68 -11.30 2.98 1.70
C ILE A 68 -10.73 1.55 1.91
N GLY A 69 -10.20 1.25 3.10
CA GLY A 69 -9.58 -0.05 3.42
C GLY A 69 -8.10 -0.16 3.03
N LEU A 70 -7.41 0.96 2.75
CA LEU A 70 -5.99 0.89 2.36
C LEU A 70 -5.09 0.42 3.50
N PHE A 71 -5.49 0.61 4.76
CA PHE A 71 -4.71 0.17 5.92
C PHE A 71 -4.73 -1.34 6.16
N GLU A 72 -5.53 -2.10 5.39
CA GLU A 72 -5.42 -3.56 5.31
C GLU A 72 -4.08 -4.00 4.68
N PHE A 73 -3.47 -3.14 3.86
CA PHE A 73 -2.12 -3.38 3.34
C PHE A 73 -1.06 -2.90 4.34
N PRO A 74 -0.16 -3.78 4.84
CA PRO A 74 0.83 -3.41 5.84
C PRO A 74 1.78 -2.27 5.40
N VAL A 75 2.02 -2.15 4.09
CA VAL A 75 2.90 -1.15 3.51
C VAL A 75 2.33 0.27 3.58
N THR A 76 1.01 0.41 3.68
CA THR A 76 0.30 1.70 3.71
C THR A 76 0.77 2.60 4.84
N ASN A 77 1.01 2.05 6.03
CA ASN A 77 1.49 2.81 7.19
C ASN A 77 2.79 3.56 6.88
N LYS A 78 3.74 2.89 6.22
CA LYS A 78 5.02 3.48 5.85
C LYS A 78 4.83 4.56 4.80
N ILE A 79 4.10 4.26 3.72
CA ILE A 79 3.86 5.20 2.60
C ILE A 79 3.16 6.47 3.08
N VAL A 80 2.07 6.33 3.83
CA VAL A 80 1.27 7.45 4.34
C VAL A 80 2.09 8.31 5.30
N SER A 81 2.82 7.68 6.24
CA SER A 81 3.66 8.43 7.19
C SER A 81 4.73 9.27 6.47
N SER A 82 5.37 8.71 5.44
CA SER A 82 6.37 9.41 4.64
C SER A 82 5.77 10.54 3.81
N SER A 83 4.63 10.33 3.15
CA SER A 83 3.98 11.37 2.32
C SER A 83 3.40 12.53 3.14
N LEU A 84 2.95 12.27 4.38
CA LEU A 84 2.42 13.29 5.29
C LEU A 84 3.48 13.94 6.17
N GLY A 85 4.73 13.44 6.17
CA GLY A 85 5.81 13.97 7.01
C GLY A 85 5.58 13.75 8.51
N ILE A 86 4.91 12.66 8.90
CA ILE A 86 4.62 12.29 10.29
C ILE A 86 5.24 10.94 10.64
N SER A 87 5.37 10.63 11.93
CA SER A 87 5.88 9.32 12.35
C SER A 87 4.84 8.21 12.12
N PRO A 88 5.26 6.96 11.82
CA PRO A 88 4.35 5.81 11.77
C PRO A 88 3.52 5.65 13.06
N ASN A 89 4.10 5.94 14.23
CA ASN A 89 3.38 5.92 15.51
C ASN A 89 2.21 6.90 15.54
N THR A 90 2.35 8.07 14.89
CA THR A 90 1.26 9.05 14.77
C THR A 90 0.13 8.49 13.91
N VAL A 91 0.45 7.78 12.82
CA VAL A 91 -0.55 7.08 12.00
C VAL A 91 -1.31 6.05 12.84
N TYR A 92 -0.59 5.17 13.55
CA TYR A 92 -1.21 4.18 14.44
C TYR A 92 -2.08 4.81 15.54
N LYS A 93 -1.66 5.95 16.11
CA LYS A 93 -2.46 6.69 17.09
C LYS A 93 -3.81 7.13 16.49
N HIS A 94 -3.80 7.65 15.27
CA HIS A 94 -5.02 8.05 14.58
C HIS A 94 -5.90 6.86 14.22
N LEU A 95 -5.34 5.78 13.69
CA LEU A 95 -6.06 4.53 13.41
C LEU A 95 -6.74 3.96 14.67
N ARG A 96 -6.01 3.90 15.79
CA ARG A 96 -6.59 3.44 17.07
C ARG A 96 -7.77 4.30 17.50
N SER A 97 -7.65 5.63 17.34
CA SER A 97 -8.74 6.55 17.67
C SER A 97 -9.95 6.42 16.75
N LEU A 98 -9.77 5.95 15.51
CA LEU A 98 -10.87 5.69 14.58
C LEU A 98 -11.60 4.40 14.97
N ASN A 99 -10.86 3.31 15.19
CA ASN A 99 -11.42 2.02 15.57
C ASN A 99 -12.10 2.00 16.96
N SER A 100 -11.87 3.03 17.78
CA SER A 100 -12.52 3.17 19.09
C SER A 100 -13.80 4.02 19.05
N LYS A 101 -14.13 4.59 17.89
CA LYS A 101 -15.29 5.48 17.70
C LYS A 101 -16.43 4.83 16.90
N ASP A 102 -16.19 3.63 16.36
CA ASP A 102 -17.22 2.73 15.82
C ASP A 102 -17.82 1.88 16.95
#